data_AF-A0A3B6JHK7-F1
#
_entry.id   AF-A0A3B6JHK7-F1
#
_cell.length_a   1.000
_cell.length_b   1.000
_cell.length_c   1.000
_cell.angle_alpha   90.00
_cell.angle_beta   90.00
_cell.angle_gamma   90.00
#
_symmetry.space_group_name_H-M   'P 1'
#
loop_
_entity.id
_entity.type
_entity.pdbx_description
1 polymer ?
#
loop_
_entity_poly.entity_id
_entity_poly.type
_entity_poly.pdbx_seq_one_letter_code
_entity_poly.pdbx_strand_id
1 'polypeptide(L)'
;MSATAFMELALDQAKFALDNLEVPVGCVIVEDGKVIASGSNRTNATRNEWQSIGLDQTLVADKFAGCDLYVTCEPCIMCASALSILGIREVYYGCPNDKFGGCGSVMSLHESLSSDDLTGSQDTRSRGFKCTGGIMAEEAVALFRNFYEQGNPNGLFFYIHISHIIPQFLAWLI
;
A
#
# COMPACT_ATOMS: atom_id res chain seq x y z
N MET A 1 -0.61 -14.19 16.52
CA MET A 1 -1.18 -14.53 15.20
C MET A 1 -0.04 -14.70 14.21
N SER A 2 -0.18 -15.59 13.22
CA SER A 2 0.83 -15.78 12.16
C SER A 2 0.70 -14.72 11.07
N ALA A 3 1.75 -14.53 10.25
CA ALA A 3 1.71 -13.66 9.07
C ALA A 3 0.53 -14.01 8.13
N THR A 4 0.21 -15.29 7.99
CA THR A 4 -0.95 -15.76 7.22
C THR A 4 -2.27 -15.29 7.80
N ALA A 5 -2.45 -15.34 9.12
CA ALA A 5 -3.68 -14.89 9.77
C ALA A 5 -3.93 -13.38 9.60
N PHE A 6 -2.86 -12.57 9.56
CA PHE A 6 -3.00 -11.15 9.26
C PHE A 6 -3.29 -10.90 7.76
N MET A 7 -2.70 -11.68 6.87
CA MET A 7 -3.01 -11.60 5.44
C MET A 7 -4.46 -12.03 5.13
N GLU A 8 -5.01 -13.01 5.85
CA GLU A 8 -6.43 -13.38 5.76
C GLU A 8 -7.34 -12.17 6.06
N LEU A 9 -7.02 -11.40 7.10
CA LEU A 9 -7.75 -10.17 7.42
C LEU A 9 -7.61 -9.10 6.33
N ALA A 10 -6.42 -8.96 5.73
CA ALA A 10 -6.22 -8.07 4.59
C ALA A 10 -7.02 -8.53 3.35
N LEU A 11 -7.10 -9.84 3.10
CA LEU A 11 -7.92 -10.42 2.04
C LEU A 11 -9.42 -10.19 2.28
N ASP A 12 -9.88 -10.20 3.53
CA ASP A 12 -11.27 -9.84 3.84
C ASP A 12 -11.58 -8.37 3.54
N GLN A 13 -10.64 -7.46 3.77
CA GLN A 13 -10.75 -6.06 3.31
C GLN A 13 -10.74 -5.95 1.78
N ALA A 14 -9.93 -6.76 1.09
CA ALA A 14 -9.90 -6.79 -0.37
C ALA A 14 -11.20 -7.33 -0.98
N LYS A 15 -11.83 -8.35 -0.36
CA LYS A 15 -13.16 -8.83 -0.74
C LYS A 15 -14.21 -7.74 -0.52
N PHE A 16 -14.14 -7.02 0.60
CA PHE A 16 -15.02 -5.87 0.81
C PHE A 16 -14.86 -4.82 -0.30
N ALA A 17 -13.65 -4.48 -0.72
CA ALA A 17 -13.43 -3.58 -1.87
C ALA A 17 -14.04 -4.14 -3.16
N LEU A 18 -13.84 -5.44 -3.44
CA LEU A 18 -14.39 -6.12 -4.61
C LEU A 18 -15.92 -6.05 -4.66
N ASP A 19 -16.59 -6.35 -3.54
CA ASP A 19 -18.05 -6.32 -3.42
C ASP A 19 -18.62 -4.90 -3.63
N ASN A 20 -17.79 -3.88 -3.41
CA ASN A 20 -18.11 -2.47 -3.66
C ASN A 20 -17.61 -1.96 -5.02
N LEU A 21 -17.20 -2.86 -5.94
CA LEU A 21 -16.72 -2.54 -7.29
C LEU A 21 -15.47 -1.64 -7.29
N GLU A 22 -14.64 -1.77 -6.27
CA GLU A 22 -13.33 -1.14 -6.16
C GLU A 22 -12.23 -2.15 -6.50
N VAL A 23 -11.05 -1.65 -6.92
CA VAL A 23 -9.87 -2.51 -7.12
C VAL A 23 -9.61 -3.29 -5.81
N PRO A 24 -9.48 -4.63 -5.83
CA PRO A 24 -9.56 -5.48 -4.65
C PRO A 24 -8.25 -5.50 -3.87
N VAL A 25 -7.94 -4.37 -3.22
CA VAL A 25 -6.79 -4.27 -2.34
C VAL A 25 -7.24 -3.93 -0.94
N GLY A 26 -6.73 -4.71 0.00
CA GLY A 26 -6.96 -4.56 1.42
C GLY A 26 -5.66 -4.62 2.18
N CYS A 27 -5.66 -4.01 3.36
CA CYS A 27 -4.51 -3.99 4.25
C CYS A 27 -4.91 -4.03 5.72
N VAL A 28 -3.97 -4.46 6.57
CA VAL A 28 -4.03 -4.31 8.02
C VAL A 28 -2.68 -3.83 8.55
N ILE A 29 -2.70 -2.99 9.58
CA ILE A 29 -1.52 -2.54 10.31
C ILE A 29 -1.48 -3.25 11.65
N VAL A 30 -0.32 -3.82 11.97
CA VAL A 30 -0.10 -4.64 13.16
C VAL A 30 0.99 -4.03 14.02
N GLU A 31 0.70 -3.85 15.30
CA GLU A 31 1.66 -3.43 16.34
C GLU A 31 1.63 -4.48 17.46
N ASP A 32 2.80 -4.98 17.87
CA ASP A 32 2.95 -6.01 18.91
C ASP A 32 2.03 -7.24 18.72
N GLY A 33 1.86 -7.66 17.46
CA GLY A 33 1.03 -8.81 17.09
C GLY A 33 -0.48 -8.57 17.24
N LYS A 34 -0.92 -7.31 17.34
CA LYS A 34 -2.34 -6.90 17.36
C LYS A 34 -2.64 -6.01 16.17
N VAL A 35 -3.79 -6.22 15.54
CA VAL A 35 -4.28 -5.32 14.49
C VAL A 35 -4.73 -4.02 15.13
N ILE A 36 -4.14 -2.91 14.69
CA ILE A 36 -4.46 -1.55 15.16
C ILE A 36 -5.27 -0.74 14.12
N ALA A 37 -5.19 -1.13 12.84
CA ALA A 37 -5.95 -0.53 11.75
C ALA A 37 -6.17 -1.53 10.61
N SER A 38 -7.20 -1.28 9.79
CA SER A 38 -7.54 -2.09 8.62
C SER A 38 -8.18 -1.20 7.55
N GLY A 39 -7.70 -1.29 6.31
CA GLY A 39 -8.14 -0.46 5.20
C GLY A 39 -8.44 -1.26 3.94
N SER A 40 -9.23 -0.67 3.06
CA SER A 40 -9.54 -1.20 1.74
C SER A 40 -9.51 -0.08 0.70
N ASN A 41 -9.27 -0.40 -0.57
CA ASN A 41 -9.35 0.61 -1.62
C ASN A 41 -10.77 1.19 -1.74
N ARG A 42 -10.87 2.52 -1.91
CA ARG A 42 -12.14 3.29 -1.95
C ARG A 42 -12.10 4.45 -2.97
N THR A 43 -11.35 4.28 -4.06
CA THR A 43 -11.05 5.32 -5.04
C THR A 43 -12.31 5.94 -5.67
N ASN A 44 -13.29 5.11 -6.04
CA ASN A 44 -14.54 5.55 -6.63
C ASN A 44 -15.40 6.31 -5.60
N ALA A 45 -15.44 5.82 -4.36
CA ALA A 45 -16.22 6.42 -3.29
C ALA A 45 -15.67 7.80 -2.85
N THR A 46 -14.35 7.96 -2.79
CA THR A 46 -13.70 9.21 -2.38
C THR A 46 -13.42 10.17 -3.53
N ARG A 47 -13.74 9.79 -4.78
CA ARG A 47 -13.42 10.58 -6.01
C ARG A 47 -11.96 11.00 -6.11
N ASN A 48 -11.04 10.24 -5.53
CA ASN A 48 -9.62 10.59 -5.40
C ASN A 48 -9.34 11.85 -4.57
N GLU A 49 -10.26 12.29 -3.71
CA GLU A 49 -10.03 13.44 -2.84
C GLU A 49 -8.92 13.13 -1.82
N TRP A 50 -7.85 13.93 -1.88
CA TRP A 50 -6.76 13.90 -0.91
C TRP A 50 -7.20 14.58 0.39
N GLN A 51 -7.25 13.83 1.48
CA GLN A 51 -7.41 14.38 2.82
C GLN A 51 -6.05 14.40 3.51
N SER A 52 -5.37 15.56 3.54
CA SER A 52 -4.20 15.72 4.39
C SER A 52 -4.65 15.68 5.85
N ILE A 53 -4.30 14.61 6.56
CA ILE A 53 -4.39 14.63 8.02
C ILE A 53 -3.18 15.43 8.50
N GLY A 54 -3.41 16.62 9.04
CA GLY A 54 -2.37 17.52 9.53
C GLY A 54 -1.70 17.00 10.80
N LEU A 55 -0.93 15.92 10.68
CA LEU A 55 -0.18 15.31 11.77
C LEU A 55 1.30 15.65 11.64
N ASP A 56 1.94 15.86 12.79
CA ASP A 56 3.38 16.05 12.89
C ASP A 56 4.11 14.79 12.41
N GLN A 57 4.90 14.94 11.34
CA GLN A 57 5.60 13.83 10.67
C GLN A 57 6.54 13.07 11.62
N THR A 58 7.11 13.74 12.61
CA THR A 58 8.00 13.09 13.58
C THR A 58 7.25 12.18 14.55
N LEU A 59 6.11 12.66 15.08
CA LEU A 59 5.23 11.88 15.95
C LEU A 59 4.60 10.69 15.21
N VAL A 60 4.34 10.84 13.92
CA VAL A 60 3.85 9.74 13.07
C VAL A 60 4.98 8.74 12.84
N ALA A 61 6.17 9.17 12.45
CA ALA A 61 7.28 8.26 12.18
C ALA A 61 7.65 7.37 13.39
N ASP A 62 7.65 7.93 14.60
CA ASP A 62 7.94 7.17 15.83
C ASP A 62 6.89 6.07 16.10
N LYS A 63 5.63 6.28 15.70
CA LYS A 63 4.56 5.27 15.84
C LYS A 63 4.69 4.16 14.78
N PHE A 64 5.04 4.50 13.55
CA PHE A 64 5.10 3.54 12.46
C PHE A 64 6.36 2.64 12.50
N ALA A 65 7.42 3.06 13.20
CA ALA A 65 8.63 2.26 13.41
C ALA A 65 8.41 0.91 14.14
N GLY A 66 7.32 0.79 14.91
CA GLY A 66 6.92 -0.47 15.56
C GLY A 66 5.95 -1.32 14.73
N CYS A 67 5.40 -0.76 13.66
CA CYS A 67 4.27 -1.33 12.94
C CYS A 67 4.70 -2.17 11.73
N ASP A 68 3.97 -3.27 11.50
CA ASP A 68 4.02 -4.07 10.29
C ASP A 68 2.78 -3.80 9.43
N LEU A 69 2.95 -3.73 8.11
CA LEU A 69 1.85 -3.66 7.16
C LEU A 69 1.67 -5.01 6.48
N TYR A 70 0.43 -5.52 6.44
CA TYR A 70 0.04 -6.65 5.60
C TYR A 70 -0.90 -6.12 4.53
N VAL A 71 -0.60 -6.37 3.25
CA VAL A 71 -1.36 -5.84 2.11
C VAL A 71 -1.51 -6.89 1.01
N THR A 72 -2.68 -6.98 0.38
CA THR A 72 -2.93 -8.07 -0.58
C THR A 72 -2.12 -7.96 -1.88
N CYS A 73 -1.70 -6.74 -2.25
CA CYS A 73 -0.89 -6.46 -3.43
C CYS A 73 0.34 -5.62 -3.06
N GLU A 74 1.46 -5.83 -3.74
CA GLU A 74 2.68 -5.06 -3.55
C GLU A 74 2.40 -3.54 -3.59
N PRO A 75 2.90 -2.76 -2.60
CA PRO A 75 2.75 -1.31 -2.59
C PRO A 75 3.24 -0.69 -3.88
N CYS A 76 2.46 0.22 -4.45
CA CYS A 76 2.92 0.99 -5.60
C CYS A 76 4.08 1.92 -5.20
N ILE A 77 4.81 2.45 -6.19
CA ILE A 77 5.91 3.43 -6.03
C ILE A 77 5.56 4.51 -5.00
N MET A 78 4.37 5.09 -5.12
CA MET A 78 3.95 6.18 -4.25
C MET A 78 3.69 5.70 -2.81
N CYS A 79 3.05 4.54 -2.62
CA CYS A 79 2.84 3.96 -1.29
C CYS A 79 4.17 3.54 -0.64
N ALA A 80 5.08 2.96 -1.41
CA ALA A 80 6.41 2.58 -0.94
C ALA A 80 7.21 3.81 -0.47
N SER A 81 7.18 4.91 -1.23
CA SER A 81 7.78 6.19 -0.79
C SER A 81 7.17 6.69 0.51
N ALA A 82 5.84 6.65 0.64
CA ALA A 82 5.16 7.09 1.85
C ALA A 82 5.56 6.25 3.06
N LEU A 83 5.55 4.93 2.92
CA LEU A 83 5.96 3.99 3.98
C LEU A 83 7.41 4.18 4.42
N SER A 84 8.29 4.52 3.47
CA SER A 84 9.68 4.89 3.77
C SER A 84 9.78 6.20 4.57
N ILE A 85 9.03 7.24 4.19
CA ILE A 85 8.98 8.52 4.92
C ILE A 85 8.41 8.32 6.32
N LEU A 86 7.37 7.48 6.45
CA LEU A 86 6.76 7.12 7.72
C LEU A 86 7.62 6.17 8.56
N GLY A 87 8.63 5.53 7.96
CA GLY A 87 9.51 4.60 8.67
C GLY A 87 8.79 3.35 9.18
N ILE A 88 7.93 2.72 8.36
CA ILE A 88 7.32 1.42 8.68
C ILE A 88 8.40 0.37 8.98
N ARG A 89 8.14 -0.58 9.90
CA ARG A 89 9.12 -1.63 10.22
C ARG A 89 9.29 -2.63 9.09
N GLU A 90 8.18 -3.24 8.68
CA GLU A 90 8.18 -4.30 7.69
C GLU A 90 6.85 -4.34 6.93
N VAL A 91 6.91 -4.71 5.65
CA VAL A 91 5.77 -4.85 4.77
C VAL A 91 5.68 -6.28 4.26
N TYR A 92 4.51 -6.88 4.42
CA TYR A 92 4.16 -8.20 3.94
C TYR A 92 3.13 -8.05 2.84
N TYR A 93 3.39 -8.60 1.65
CA TYR A 93 2.45 -8.51 0.55
C TYR A 93 2.11 -9.86 -0.10
N GLY A 94 0.91 -9.94 -0.65
CA GLY A 94 0.44 -11.12 -1.38
C GLY A 94 1.03 -11.22 -2.77
N CYS A 95 0.35 -10.65 -3.76
CA CYS A 95 0.80 -10.69 -5.15
C CYS A 95 1.71 -9.50 -5.52
N PRO A 96 2.64 -9.68 -6.49
CA PRO A 96 3.44 -8.58 -7.02
C PRO A 96 2.59 -7.57 -7.80
N ASN A 97 3.12 -6.36 -7.97
CA ASN A 97 2.51 -5.29 -8.75
C ASN A 97 3.40 -4.96 -9.96
N ASP A 98 3.21 -5.71 -11.04
CA ASP A 98 4.06 -5.65 -12.24
C ASP A 98 4.08 -4.28 -12.95
N LYS A 99 3.05 -3.44 -12.73
CA LYS A 99 2.92 -2.15 -13.42
C LYS A 99 3.46 -0.98 -12.61
N PHE A 100 3.32 -1.02 -11.30
CA PHE A 100 3.59 0.13 -10.43
C PHE A 100 4.33 -0.22 -9.15
N GLY A 101 4.80 -1.45 -8.96
CA GLY A 101 5.39 -1.95 -7.71
C GLY A 101 6.63 -1.18 -7.27
N GLY A 102 6.59 -0.67 -6.04
CA GLY A 102 7.66 0.10 -5.41
C GLY A 102 8.54 -0.71 -4.46
N CYS A 103 8.30 -2.02 -4.33
CA CYS A 103 9.02 -2.93 -3.44
C CYS A 103 9.81 -4.01 -4.19
N GLY A 104 10.17 -3.77 -5.46
CA GLY A 104 11.04 -4.63 -6.26
C GLY A 104 10.52 -4.91 -7.67
N SER A 105 9.20 -4.82 -7.94
CA SER A 105 8.69 -5.15 -9.28
C SER A 105 9.03 -4.09 -10.34
N VAL A 106 8.96 -2.81 -9.99
CA VAL A 106 9.35 -1.70 -10.88
C VAL A 106 10.47 -0.86 -10.27
N MET A 107 10.36 -0.52 -8.98
CA MET A 107 11.40 0.19 -8.22
C MET A 107 11.60 -0.46 -6.86
N SER A 108 12.77 -0.26 -6.25
CA SER A 108 13.10 -0.73 -4.91
C SER A 108 13.21 0.42 -3.91
N LEU A 109 12.09 1.09 -3.60
CA LEU A 109 12.08 2.25 -2.69
C LEU A 109 12.18 1.87 -1.21
N HIS A 110 11.97 0.59 -0.92
CA HIS A 110 12.16 -0.03 0.38
C HIS A 110 13.65 -0.18 0.74
N GLU A 111 14.56 -0.16 -0.25
CA GLU A 111 16.00 -0.20 -0.01
C GLU A 111 16.47 1.16 0.51
N SER A 112 17.19 1.18 1.64
CA SER A 112 17.75 2.42 2.18
C SER A 112 18.82 2.96 1.24
N LEU A 113 18.65 4.18 0.72
CA LEU A 113 19.73 4.88 0.05
C LEU A 113 20.84 5.16 1.06
N SER A 114 22.00 4.53 0.88
CA SER A 114 23.20 4.81 1.67
C SER A 114 23.53 6.30 1.59
N SER A 115 23.65 6.91 2.75
CA SER A 115 23.77 8.36 2.99
C SER A 115 25.09 9.01 2.53
N ASP A 116 25.78 8.48 1.53
CA ASP A 116 27.11 8.97 1.12
C ASP A 116 27.12 9.86 -0.13
N ASP A 117 25.99 10.06 -0.82
CA ASP A 117 25.97 10.76 -2.13
C ASP A 117 25.09 12.01 -2.21
N LEU A 118 24.72 12.62 -1.08
CA LEU A 118 23.94 13.87 -1.08
C LEU A 118 24.60 14.96 -0.25
N THR A 119 25.63 15.60 -0.82
CA THR A 119 26.07 16.93 -0.39
C THR A 119 25.04 17.96 -0.80
N GLY A 120 24.11 18.30 0.11
CA GLY A 120 23.37 19.56 0.06
C GLY A 120 21.86 19.44 -0.10
N SER A 121 21.16 19.09 0.98
CA SER A 121 19.99 19.83 1.49
C SER A 121 19.36 19.05 2.65
N GLN A 122 18.93 19.80 3.65
CA GLN A 122 18.46 19.33 4.96
C GLN A 122 17.11 18.58 4.85
N ASP A 123 17.05 17.43 5.55
CA ASP A 123 15.91 16.96 6.35
C ASP A 123 14.73 16.18 5.71
N THR A 124 14.97 15.29 4.74
CA THR A 124 14.03 14.19 4.43
C THR A 124 14.76 12.86 4.33
N ARG A 125 15.08 12.23 5.47
CA ARG A 125 15.68 10.88 5.48
C ARG A 125 14.62 9.84 5.10
N SER A 126 14.59 9.47 3.82
CA SER A 126 13.96 8.22 3.36
C SER A 126 14.54 7.05 4.16
N ARG A 127 13.70 6.36 4.96
CA ARG A 127 14.11 5.20 5.74
C ARG A 127 13.74 3.93 4.98
N GLY A 128 14.73 3.12 4.66
CA GLY A 128 14.46 1.79 4.12
C GLY A 128 13.64 0.94 5.09
N PHE A 129 12.84 0.02 4.55
CA PHE A 129 12.02 -0.91 5.31
C PHE A 129 12.14 -2.32 4.70
N LYS A 130 11.88 -3.35 5.51
CA LYS A 130 11.90 -4.73 5.01
C LYS A 130 10.62 -5.02 4.24
N CYS A 131 10.70 -5.77 3.15
CA CYS A 131 9.52 -6.28 2.47
C CYS A 131 9.61 -7.79 2.18
N THR A 132 8.51 -8.50 2.43
CA THR A 132 8.38 -9.93 2.16
C THR A 132 7.12 -10.16 1.32
N GLY A 133 7.30 -10.62 0.08
CA GLY A 133 6.21 -10.93 -0.84
C GLY A 133 5.78 -12.39 -0.83
N GLY A 134 4.65 -12.69 -1.46
CA GLY A 134 4.20 -14.05 -1.75
C GLY A 134 3.24 -14.66 -0.74
N ILE A 135 2.79 -13.91 0.27
CA ILE A 135 1.91 -14.46 1.32
C ILE A 135 0.47 -14.54 0.80
N MET A 136 -0.06 -15.74 0.61
CA MET A 136 -1.39 -15.94 0.02
C MET A 136 -1.54 -15.24 -1.34
N ALA A 137 -0.47 -15.31 -2.15
CA ALA A 137 -0.41 -14.63 -3.44
C ALA A 137 -1.46 -15.16 -4.43
N GLU A 138 -1.77 -16.46 -4.40
CA GLU A 138 -2.76 -17.06 -5.29
C GLU A 138 -4.16 -16.51 -5.02
N GLU A 139 -4.53 -16.37 -3.75
CA GLU A 139 -5.79 -15.80 -3.29
C GLU A 139 -5.90 -14.32 -3.64
N ALA A 140 -4.82 -13.56 -3.45
CA ALA A 140 -4.76 -12.16 -3.86
C ALA A 140 -4.94 -12.02 -5.39
N VAL A 141 -4.21 -12.80 -6.19
CA VAL A 141 -4.36 -12.80 -7.66
C VAL A 141 -5.77 -13.22 -8.08
N ALA A 142 -6.39 -14.17 -7.40
CA ALA A 142 -7.75 -14.61 -7.69
C ALA A 142 -8.76 -13.47 -7.55
N LEU A 143 -8.63 -12.61 -6.53
CA LEU A 143 -9.48 -11.42 -6.37
C LEU A 143 -9.31 -10.43 -7.53
N PHE A 144 -8.07 -10.16 -7.95
CA PHE A 144 -7.81 -9.29 -9.11
C PHE A 144 -8.40 -9.87 -10.41
N ARG A 145 -8.23 -11.18 -10.66
CA ARG A 145 -8.83 -11.84 -11.82
C ARG A 145 -10.35 -11.67 -11.80
N ASN A 146 -10.97 -11.91 -10.66
CA ASN A 146 -12.40 -11.76 -10.49
C ASN A 146 -12.87 -10.32 -10.76
N PHE A 147 -12.16 -9.31 -10.25
CA PHE A 147 -12.43 -7.90 -10.56
C PHE A 147 -12.36 -7.59 -12.06
N TYR A 148 -11.32 -8.07 -12.75
CA TYR A 148 -11.16 -7.83 -14.18
C TYR A 148 -12.19 -8.58 -15.05
N GLU A 149 -12.60 -9.78 -14.64
CA GLU A 149 -13.65 -10.57 -15.30
C GLU A 149 -15.04 -9.97 -15.11
N GLN A 150 -15.36 -9.44 -13.92
CA GLN A 150 -16.61 -8.74 -13.67
C GLN A 150 -16.73 -7.44 -14.48
N GLY A 151 -15.60 -6.81 -14.79
CA GLY A 151 -15.52 -5.52 -15.46
C GLY A 151 -15.84 -4.37 -14.50
N ASN A 152 -15.01 -3.33 -14.51
CA ASN A 152 -15.28 -2.13 -13.72
C ASN A 152 -16.28 -1.23 -14.46
N PRO A 153 -17.50 -0.98 -13.95
CA PRO A 153 -18.45 -0.06 -14.59
C PRO A 153 -17.92 1.39 -14.67
N ASN A 154 -16.94 1.76 -13.83
CA ASN A 154 -16.23 3.04 -13.90
C ASN A 154 -15.02 3.01 -14.85
N GLY A 155 -14.69 1.85 -15.42
CA GLY A 155 -13.55 1.61 -16.33
C GLY A 155 -13.68 2.28 -17.70
N LEU A 156 -14.88 2.71 -18.11
CA LEU A 156 -15.05 3.51 -19.35
C LEU A 156 -14.40 4.90 -19.27
N PHE A 157 -14.13 5.42 -18.06
CA PHE A 157 -13.46 6.72 -17.89
C PHE A 157 -11.93 6.63 -17.92
N PHE A 158 -11.36 5.42 -17.79
CA PHE A 158 -9.91 5.23 -17.73
C PHE A 158 -9.22 5.29 -19.11
N TYR A 159 -9.96 5.14 -20.21
CA TYR A 159 -9.39 5.11 -21.56
C TYR A 159 -9.17 6.51 -22.17
N ILE A 160 -9.65 7.59 -21.53
CA ILE A 160 -9.65 8.94 -22.13
C ILE A 160 -8.63 9.91 -21.48
N HIS A 161 -7.99 9.57 -20.35
CA HIS A 161 -7.02 10.47 -19.71
C HIS A 161 -5.76 9.78 -19.19
N ILE A 162 -4.89 9.37 -20.12
CA ILE A 162 -3.47 9.02 -19.87
C ILE A 162 -2.65 10.31 -19.65
N SER A 163 -3.05 11.16 -18.70
CA SER A 163 -2.29 12.40 -18.41
C SER A 163 -2.33 12.89 -16.96
N HIS A 164 -3.05 12.22 -16.04
CA HIS A 164 -3.01 12.58 -14.61
C HIS A 164 -2.96 11.32 -13.74
N ILE A 165 -1.82 10.62 -13.78
CA ILE A 165 -1.46 9.60 -12.80
C ILE A 165 -0.65 10.32 -11.72
N ILE A 166 -1.29 10.66 -10.60
CA ILE A 166 -0.78 11.03 -9.25
C ILE A 166 -2.01 11.63 -8.55
N PRO A 167 -2.88 10.82 -7.90
CA PRO A 167 -2.91 10.88 -6.43
C PRO A 167 -3.50 9.59 -5.76
N GLN A 168 -2.72 8.78 -5.07
CA GLN A 168 -3.21 7.54 -4.39
C GLN A 168 -2.98 7.55 -2.86
N PHE A 169 -2.78 8.73 -2.25
CA PHE A 169 -1.89 8.81 -1.09
C PHE A 169 -2.57 8.66 0.29
N LEU A 170 -3.90 8.50 0.44
CA LEU A 170 -4.49 8.46 1.80
C LEU A 170 -5.80 7.67 2.05
N ALA A 171 -6.31 6.85 1.12
CA ALA A 171 -7.37 5.87 1.45
C ALA A 171 -6.81 4.53 2.00
N TRP A 172 -5.51 4.48 2.31
CA TRP A 172 -4.73 3.23 2.39
C TRP A 172 -3.85 3.07 3.64
N LEU A 173 -3.85 4.04 4.56
CA LEU A 173 -3.06 3.98 5.80
C LEU A 173 -3.91 4.04 7.08
N ILE A 174 -5.24 4.11 6.96
CA ILE A 174 -6.20 3.95 8.06
C ILE A 174 -7.45 3.25 7.53
#